data_AF-A0A7X8A9N2-F1
#
_entry.id   AF-A0A7X8A9N2-F1
#
_cell.length_a   1.000
_cell.length_b   1.000
_cell.length_c   1.000
_cell.angle_alpha   90.00
_cell.angle_beta   90.00
_cell.angle_gamma   90.00
#
_symmetry.space_group_name_H-M   'P 1'
#
loop_
_entity.id
_entity.type
_entity.pdbx_description
1 polymer ?
#
loop_
_entity_poly.entity_id
_entity_poly.type
_entity_poly.pdbx_seq_one_letter_code
_entity_poly.pdbx_strand_id
1 'polypeptide(L)' 'MGSLREKMQEIEREEILHALAENEWVMARAARKLGITERMIGYKIKKYGIRKEGESQDAREHGGIIMNSSH' A
#
# COMPACT_ATOMS: atom_id res chain seq x y z
N MET A 1 5.17 21.16 -11.64
CA MET A 1 4.43 20.00 -12.19
C MET A 1 5.26 18.76 -11.93
N GLY A 2 4.74 17.76 -11.20
CA GLY A 2 5.46 16.52 -10.93
C GLY A 2 5.80 15.76 -12.22
N SER A 3 6.83 14.93 -12.14
CA SER A 3 7.24 13.99 -13.19
C SER A 3 6.12 13.01 -13.51
N LEU A 4 6.17 12.39 -14.70
CA LEU A 4 5.21 11.35 -15.08
C LEU A 4 5.18 10.20 -14.06
N ARG A 5 6.33 9.88 -13.46
CA ARG A 5 6.44 8.83 -12.44
C ARG A 5 5.68 9.17 -11.18
N GLU A 6 5.71 10.42 -10.73
CA GLU A 6 4.97 10.86 -9.54
C GLU A 6 3.46 10.81 -9.80
N LYS A 7 3.02 11.31 -10.96
CA LYS A 7 1.60 11.25 -11.36
C LYS A 7 1.07 9.81 -11.44
N MET A 8 1.87 8.88 -11.98
CA MET A 8 1.48 7.47 -12.01
C MET A 8 1.36 6.86 -10.60
N GLN A 9 2.21 7.28 -9.66
CA GLN A 9 2.12 6.79 -8.27
C GLN A 9 0.90 7.35 -7.55
N GLU A 10 0.53 8.61 -7.81
CA GLU A 10 -0.68 9.23 -7.27
C GLU A 10 -1.94 8.50 -7.77
N ILE A 11 -2.08 8.34 -9.08
CA ILE A 11 -3.20 7.62 -9.69
C ILE A 11 -3.27 6.18 -9.15
N GLU A 12 -2.14 5.47 -9.11
CA GLU A 12 -2.11 4.11 -8.59
C GLU A 12 -2.52 4.03 -7.11
N ARG A 13 -2.09 4.99 -6.29
CA ARG A 13 -2.46 5.08 -4.87
C ARG A 13 -3.97 5.33 -4.72
N GLU A 14 -4.52 6.24 -5.51
CA GLU A 14 -5.95 6.57 -5.50
C GLU A 14 -6.80 5.36 -5.89
N GLU A 15 -6.47 4.67 -6.98
CA GLU A 15 -7.19 3.46 -7.41
C GLU A 15 -7.17 2.35 -6.34
N ILE A 16 -6.06 2.18 -5.63
CA ILE A 16 -5.98 1.21 -4.52
C ILE A 16 -6.89 1.64 -3.36
N LEU A 17 -6.89 2.92 -3.00
CA LEU A 17 -7.75 3.45 -1.94
C LEU A 17 -9.23 3.25 -2.29
N HIS A 18 -9.64 3.58 -3.51
CA HIS A 18 -11.00 3.39 -4.00
C HIS A 18 -11.42 1.92 -3.98
N ALA A 19 -10.58 1.03 -4.54
CA ALA A 19 -10.87 -0.40 -4.55
C ALA A 19 -10.97 -0.99 -3.14
N LEU A 20 -10.14 -0.55 -2.19
CA LEU A 20 -10.23 -0.96 -0.78
C LEU A 20 -11.53 -0.47 -0.15
N ALA A 21 -11.87 0.81 -0.31
CA ALA A 21 -13.08 1.39 0.28
C ALA A 21 -14.37 0.70 -0.21
N GLU A 22 -14.48 0.44 -1.52
CA GLU A 22 -15.64 -0.23 -2.12
C GLU A 22 -15.77 -1.71 -1.72
N ASN A 23 -14.66 -2.33 -1.29
CA ASN A 23 -14.60 -3.75 -0.94
C ASN A 23 -14.43 -3.98 0.57
N GLU A 24 -14.93 -3.05 1.40
CA GLU A 24 -14.91 -3.16 2.86
C GLU A 24 -13.49 -3.36 3.45
N TRP A 25 -12.48 -2.83 2.77
CA TRP A 25 -11.05 -2.99 3.10
C TRP A 25 -10.52 -4.43 3.03
N VAL A 26 -11.23 -5.34 2.34
CA VAL A 26 -10.77 -6.72 2.10
C VAL A 26 -9.78 -6.74 0.93
N MET A 27 -8.48 -6.89 1.24
CA MET A 27 -7.39 -6.85 0.25
C MET A 27 -7.60 -7.82 -0.92
N ALA A 28 -8.01 -9.06 -0.64
CA ALA A 28 -8.26 -10.06 -1.68
C ALA A 28 -9.37 -9.63 -2.68
N ARG A 29 -10.42 -8.95 -2.20
CA ARG A 29 -11.51 -8.45 -3.04
C ARG A 29 -11.06 -7.24 -3.87
N ALA A 30 -10.37 -6.29 -3.23
CA ALA A 30 -9.80 -5.12 -3.91
C ALA A 30 -8.77 -5.52 -4.99
N ALA A 31 -7.89 -6.49 -4.69
CA ALA A 31 -6.92 -7.01 -5.65
C ALA A 31 -7.59 -7.64 -6.88
N ARG A 32 -8.64 -8.45 -6.66
CA ARG A 32 -9.45 -9.00 -7.75
C ARG A 32 -10.10 -7.92 -8.60
N LYS A 33 -10.63 -6.86 -7.99
CA LYS A 33 -11.21 -5.71 -8.71
C LYS A 33 -10.17 -4.99 -9.58
N LEU A 34 -8.95 -4.81 -9.06
CA LEU A 34 -7.85 -4.17 -9.78
C LEU A 34 -7.13 -5.10 -10.78
N GLY A 35 -7.52 -6.38 -10.88
CA GLY A 35 -6.88 -7.35 -11.78
C GLY A 35 -5.45 -7.72 -11.38
N ILE A 36 -5.10 -7.61 -10.09
CA ILE A 36 -3.78 -7.96 -9.56
C ILE A 36 -3.87 -9.03 -8.47
N THR A 37 -2.72 -9.55 -8.07
CA THR A 37 -2.65 -10.49 -6.94
C THR A 37 -2.77 -9.79 -5.60
N GLU A 38 -3.28 -10.50 -4.59
CA GLU A 38 -3.33 -10.00 -3.21
C GLU A 38 -1.93 -9.64 -2.67
N ARG A 39 -0.89 -10.38 -3.06
CA ARG A 39 0.49 -10.05 -2.73
C ARG A 39 0.91 -8.69 -3.28
N MET A 40 0.56 -8.40 -4.55
CA MET A 40 0.90 -7.12 -5.19
C MET A 40 0.20 -5.94 -4.54
N ILE A 41 -1.10 -6.04 -4.23
CA ILE A 41 -1.80 -4.96 -3.54
C ILE A 41 -1.21 -4.74 -2.14
N GLY A 42 -0.85 -5.81 -1.42
CA GLY A 42 -0.20 -5.73 -0.12
C GLY A 42 1.14 -4.98 -0.17
N TYR A 43 1.97 -5.23 -1.18
CA TYR A 43 3.21 -4.46 -1.38
C TYR A 43 2.94 -2.97 -1.65
N LYS A 44 1.94 -2.66 -2.49
CA LYS A 44 1.59 -1.27 -2.83
C LYS A 44 0.98 -0.52 -1.64
N ILE A 45 0.13 -1.17 -0.84
CA ILE A 45 -0.41 -0.61 0.41
C ILE A 45 0.72 -0.21 1.36
N LYS A 46 1.71 -1.09 1.55
CA LYS A 46 2.90 -0.79 2.36
C LYS A 46 3.73 0.35 1.77
N LYS A 47 3.98 0.30 0.46
CA LYS A 47 4.76 1.32 -0.27
C LYS A 47 4.12 2.71 -0.17
N TYR A 48 2.80 2.80 -0.28
CA TYR A 48 2.05 4.08 -0.30
C TYR A 48 1.51 4.49 1.07
N GLY A 49 1.75 3.70 2.12
CA GLY A 49 1.27 3.99 3.47
C GLY A 49 -0.25 4.06 3.58
N ILE A 50 -0.97 3.28 2.78
CA ILE A 50 -2.44 3.26 2.76
C ILE A 50 -2.97 2.60 4.04
N ARG A 51 -3.90 3.26 4.73
CA ARG A 51 -4.53 2.82 5.98
C ARG A 51 -5.98 3.25 6.04
N LYS A 52 -6.79 2.52 6.79
CA LYS A 52 -8.18 2.91 7.05
C LYS A 52 -8.20 4.07 8.05
N GLU A 53 -8.99 5.10 7.77
CA GLU A 53 -9.20 6.19 8.74
C GLU A 53 -9.78 5.60 10.04
N GLY A 54 -9.09 5.85 11.16
CA GLY A 54 -9.43 5.29 12.47
C GLY A 54 -8.55 4.13 12.94
N GLU A 55 -7.61 3.64 12.13
CA GLU A 55 -6.55 2.74 12.59
C GLU A 55 -5.42 3.56 13.26
N SER A 56 -5.48 3.67 14.59
CA SER A 56 -4.49 4.30 15.46
C SER A 56 -3.06 3.82 15.17
N GLN A 57 -2.08 4.71 15.33
CA GLN A 57 -0.67 4.55 14.92
C GLN A 57 0.16 3.62 15.84
N ASP A 58 -0.41 2.52 16.32
CA ASP A 58 0.14 1.77 17.46
C ASP A 58 1.09 0.63 17.04
N ALA A 59 1.58 0.65 15.80
CA ALA A 59 2.43 -0.42 15.24
C ALA A 59 3.65 0.11 14.46
N ARG A 60 4.28 1.19 14.95
CA ARG A 60 5.70 1.48 14.69
C ARG A 60 6.40 0.92 15.93
N GLU A 61 7.14 -0.18 15.89
CA GLU A 61 8.45 -0.37 15.27
C GLU A 61 8.74 -1.88 15.25
N HIS A 62 9.28 -2.43 14.15
CA HIS A 62 10.25 -3.53 14.06
C HIS A 62 10.13 -4.21 12.69
N GLY A 63 11.21 -4.17 11.91
CA GLY A 63 11.30 -4.78 10.59
C GLY A 63 12.12 -4.00 9.57
N GLY A 64 12.70 -2.86 9.96
CA GLY A 64 13.80 -2.25 9.22
C GLY A 64 15.02 -3.19 9.28
N ILE A 65 15.55 -3.47 8.10
CA ILE A 65 16.78 -4.22 7.83
C ILE A 65 17.88 -3.76 8.80
N ILE A 66 18.25 -4.60 9.78
CA ILE A 66 19.56 -4.47 10.42
C ILE A 66 20.57 -4.97 9.39
N MET A 67 21.19 -3.98 8.75
CA MET A 67 22.46 -4.08 8.06
C MET A 67 23.46 -4.77 9.01
N ASN A 68 23.79 -6.04 8.78
CA ASN A 68 24.99 -6.63 9.39
C ASN A 68 26.12 -6.54 8.37
N SER A 69 26.77 -5.38 8.37
CA SER A 69 28.17 -5.27 7.98
C SER A 69 29.02 -5.51 9.24
N SER A 70 30.12 -6.25 9.05
CA SER A 70 31.20 -6.55 10.00
C SER A 70 31.05 -7.84 10.81
N HIS A 71 31.64 -8.94 10.35
CA HIS A 71 33.06 -9.31 10.54
C HIS A 71 33.53 -10.21 9.39
#